data_AF-A0A538EQG1-F1
#
_entry.id   AF-A0A538EQG1-F1
#
_cell.length_a   1.000
_cell.length_b   1.000
_cell.length_c   1.000
_cell.angle_alpha   90.00
_cell.angle_beta   90.00
_cell.angle_gamma   90.00
#
_symmetry.space_group_name_H-M   'P 1'
#
loop_
_entity.id
_entity.type
_entity.pdbx_description
1 polymer ?
#
loop_
_entity_poly.entity_id
_entity_poly.type
_entity_poly.pdbx_seq_one_letter_code
_entity_poly.pdbx_strand_id
1 'polypeptide(L)'
;MAARPLEQCGGAGGRRPGPAGGDHLDGQPHRRPGAGALRRRGRAGRADRRRRPGADHRRGGGPAPAHDQLRDHLRADRPRAPRLPPRRGAGVRGALDVARAALPDEGVWVVGGALRDRLLGRLTDDVDLVTTGDPRAQARAIARAAGGTSFRLSGTHGAWRAIAPDRSWHADVMPLEGGGIEEDLARRDFTVNALAEPLAGNGLIDPFGGARDLEARLLRRVSERTFSDDPLRVMRLVRLTLELDLQAEPETVADARAHARGLERTAPERVFGELRRILSVPRPDRAVLALDSVGALEPVLPEVAALHGVEQSRFHHLDVFDHTLMVLERLAALEQDPEPALGEHAAAAMAVLAQPLGDELTRGQALRLGALLHDAAKPQTRAVTPEGRVTFLGHDVAGAELVRGALARLRASERLRAYVAALTAHHLRLGFLVHERPLPPRTVHAYLRTCEPVEVEVTILSVADRLATRGDRADDAIAAHLELARELLGAALRWREEGPPRPLLRGDELARELGIVPGAALGELMAELEAAQFAGEVRTRAEAVAHARERLAAGRR
;
A
#
# COMPACT_ATOMS: atom_id res chain seq x y z
N MET A 1 -21.27 1.35 49.86
CA MET A 1 -20.42 0.52 50.74
C MET A 1 -19.11 0.28 50.02
N ALA A 2 -18.06 0.93 50.52
CA ALA A 2 -16.69 0.80 50.02
C ALA A 2 -16.03 -0.42 50.69
N ALA A 3 -15.22 -1.15 49.93
CA ALA A 3 -14.12 -1.94 50.48
C ALA A 3 -12.95 -1.84 49.50
N ARG A 4 -11.84 -1.37 50.06
CA ARG A 4 -10.57 -0.97 49.44
C ARG A 4 -9.52 -2.10 49.60
N PRO A 5 -8.32 -1.94 49.01
CA PRO A 5 -7.29 -2.96 48.77
C PRO A 5 -6.19 -3.02 49.85
N LEU A 6 -5.23 -3.94 49.71
CA LEU A 6 -3.93 -3.98 50.44
C LEU A 6 -2.84 -4.49 49.46
N GLU A 7 -1.83 -3.69 49.11
CA GLU A 7 -0.53 -3.41 49.79
C GLU A 7 0.53 -4.49 49.50
N GLN A 8 1.61 -4.21 48.76
CA GLN A 8 2.86 -3.49 49.12
C GLN A 8 3.76 -4.20 50.14
N CYS A 9 5.03 -4.38 49.75
CA CYS A 9 6.32 -4.31 50.50
C CYS A 9 7.34 -5.22 49.79
N GLY A 10 8.61 -4.90 49.55
CA GLY A 10 9.47 -3.81 50.01
C GLY A 10 10.87 -4.36 50.35
N GLY A 11 11.92 -3.81 49.72
CA GLY A 11 13.34 -3.83 50.16
C GLY A 11 14.11 -5.16 50.07
N ALA A 12 15.44 -5.24 50.05
CA ALA A 12 16.58 -4.33 49.83
C ALA A 12 17.87 -5.16 50.00
N GLY A 13 18.92 -4.85 49.24
CA GLY A 13 20.33 -4.92 49.70
C GLY A 13 21.20 -6.16 49.40
N GLY A 14 22.34 -5.92 48.72
CA GLY A 14 23.65 -6.30 49.29
C GLY A 14 24.56 -7.33 48.57
N ARG A 15 25.62 -6.80 47.92
CA ARG A 15 27.05 -7.23 47.91
C ARG A 15 27.52 -8.57 47.27
N ARG A 16 28.54 -8.43 46.38
CA ARG A 16 29.55 -9.42 45.90
C ARG A 16 30.59 -9.78 47.03
N PRO A 17 31.64 -10.66 46.89
CA PRO A 17 32.28 -11.29 45.69
C PRO A 17 32.89 -12.74 45.80
N GLY A 18 33.22 -13.34 44.62
CA GLY A 18 34.33 -14.28 44.30
C GLY A 18 34.37 -15.71 44.92
N PRO A 19 35.30 -16.63 44.53
CA PRO A 19 36.33 -16.61 43.45
C PRO A 19 36.55 -17.98 42.70
N ALA A 20 37.67 -18.05 41.93
CA ALA A 20 38.43 -19.21 41.39
C ALA A 20 38.03 -19.77 40.01
N GLY A 21 38.94 -20.08 39.06
CA GLY A 21 40.41 -20.03 39.00
C GLY A 21 40.94 -20.81 37.76
N GLY A 22 42.14 -20.45 37.26
CA GLY A 22 43.05 -21.21 36.37
C GLY A 22 42.64 -21.37 34.89
N ASP A 23 43.51 -21.34 33.87
CA ASP A 23 44.96 -21.18 33.78
C ASP A 23 45.34 -20.84 32.31
N HIS A 24 46.54 -20.26 32.16
CA HIS A 24 47.29 -19.92 30.94
C HIS A 24 47.51 -21.12 29.97
N LEU A 25 47.83 -21.00 28.67
CA LEU A 25 49.03 -20.42 28.04
C LEU A 25 48.92 -20.39 26.50
N ASP A 26 49.35 -19.26 25.92
CA ASP A 26 50.29 -19.04 24.80
C ASP A 26 50.39 -19.94 23.54
N GLY A 27 50.57 -19.28 22.38
CA GLY A 27 51.35 -19.84 21.26
C GLY A 27 50.94 -19.47 19.82
N GLN A 28 51.25 -18.25 19.37
CA GLN A 28 51.65 -17.98 17.97
C GLN A 28 53.16 -18.33 17.82
N PRO A 29 53.78 -18.55 16.62
CA PRO A 29 53.72 -17.66 15.43
C PRO A 29 54.01 -18.22 14.01
N HIS A 30 53.75 -17.33 13.02
CA HIS A 30 54.39 -17.06 11.71
C HIS A 30 55.19 -18.14 10.92
N ARG A 31 54.95 -18.24 9.59
CA ARG A 31 55.75 -17.65 8.47
C ARG A 31 55.42 -18.26 7.08
N ARG A 32 55.32 -17.38 6.06
CA ARG A 32 55.51 -17.59 4.58
C ARG A 32 57.02 -17.87 4.28
N PRO A 33 57.53 -18.22 3.05
CA PRO A 33 57.08 -17.74 1.72
C PRO A 33 57.35 -18.58 0.42
N GLY A 34 56.80 -18.07 -0.71
CA GLY A 34 57.39 -18.04 -2.09
C GLY A 34 57.26 -19.29 -2.98
N ALA A 35 57.41 -19.27 -4.31
CA ALA A 35 57.44 -18.27 -5.39
C ALA A 35 57.52 -19.04 -6.75
N GLY A 36 57.16 -18.43 -7.89
CA GLY A 36 57.52 -18.86 -9.26
C GLY A 36 56.33 -19.27 -10.16
N ALA A 37 55.86 -18.50 -11.18
CA ALA A 37 56.48 -18.14 -12.47
C ALA A 37 56.64 -19.39 -13.39
N LEU A 38 56.18 -19.52 -14.65
CA LEU A 38 56.08 -18.64 -15.82
C LEU A 38 55.32 -19.39 -16.97
N ARG A 39 54.62 -18.63 -17.85
CA ARG A 39 54.56 -18.67 -19.36
C ARG A 39 54.44 -20.05 -20.08
N ARG A 40 53.69 -20.26 -21.19
CA ARG A 40 53.55 -19.47 -22.44
C ARG A 40 52.60 -20.20 -23.44
N ARG A 41 51.78 -19.43 -24.17
CA ARG A 41 51.40 -19.46 -25.62
C ARG A 41 51.05 -20.76 -26.37
N GLY A 42 49.97 -20.65 -27.19
CA GLY A 42 49.80 -21.34 -28.49
C GLY A 42 48.32 -21.53 -28.89
N ARG A 43 47.62 -20.51 -29.40
CA ARG A 43 47.21 -20.30 -30.81
C ARG A 43 46.64 -21.50 -31.60
N ALA A 44 45.38 -21.30 -32.01
CA ALA A 44 44.76 -21.57 -33.32
C ALA A 44 44.33 -23.00 -33.72
N GLY A 45 43.05 -23.11 -34.09
CA GLY A 45 42.49 -24.25 -34.84
C GLY A 45 40.98 -24.05 -35.09
N ARG A 46 40.64 -23.56 -36.28
CA ARG A 46 39.27 -23.44 -36.84
C ARG A 46 38.78 -24.80 -37.37
N ALA A 47 37.47 -24.84 -37.67
CA ALA A 47 36.75 -25.81 -38.53
C ALA A 47 36.31 -27.11 -37.80
N ASP A 48 35.15 -27.72 -38.02
CA ASP A 48 34.00 -27.47 -38.89
C ASP A 48 32.79 -28.26 -38.31
N ARG A 49 31.62 -27.91 -38.80
CA ARG A 49 30.28 -28.46 -38.57
C ARG A 49 30.23 -30.00 -38.68
N ARG A 50 29.39 -30.62 -37.85
CA ARG A 50 28.45 -31.70 -38.24
C ARG A 50 27.37 -31.89 -37.16
N ARG A 51 26.11 -31.89 -37.61
CA ARG A 51 24.90 -32.18 -36.82
C ARG A 51 24.57 -33.68 -36.87
N ARG A 52 23.82 -34.11 -35.82
CA ARG A 52 22.89 -35.25 -35.67
C ARG A 52 23.43 -36.45 -34.85
N PRO A 53 22.57 -37.30 -34.26
CA PRO A 53 21.62 -36.99 -33.18
C PRO A 53 21.62 -38.07 -32.05
N GLY A 54 21.13 -37.71 -30.85
CA GLY A 54 20.51 -38.64 -29.89
C GLY A 54 21.44 -39.50 -29.02
N ALA A 55 21.42 -39.26 -27.70
CA ALA A 55 21.22 -40.27 -26.65
C ALA A 55 21.34 -39.60 -25.27
N ASP A 56 20.17 -39.47 -24.64
CA ASP A 56 19.85 -39.72 -23.23
C ASP A 56 21.01 -39.81 -22.22
N HIS A 57 21.12 -38.84 -21.31
CA HIS A 57 21.62 -39.05 -19.95
C HIS A 57 20.97 -38.05 -18.98
N ARG A 58 20.13 -38.62 -18.10
CA ARG A 58 19.68 -38.02 -16.84
C ARG A 58 20.87 -37.59 -15.99
N ARG A 59 20.87 -36.35 -15.47
CA ARG A 59 21.26 -35.98 -14.09
C ARG A 59 21.08 -34.48 -13.83
N GLY A 60 20.22 -34.17 -12.87
CA GLY A 60 20.36 -33.08 -11.89
C GLY A 60 20.64 -31.66 -12.40
N GLY A 61 19.59 -30.94 -12.79
CA GLY A 61 19.59 -29.47 -12.76
C GLY A 61 18.79 -29.02 -11.54
N GLY A 62 19.47 -28.68 -10.44
CA GLY A 62 18.84 -27.89 -9.38
C GLY A 62 18.42 -26.52 -9.92
N PRO A 63 17.43 -25.86 -9.30
CA PRO A 63 17.03 -24.52 -9.74
C PRO A 63 18.24 -23.59 -9.62
N ALA A 64 18.52 -22.86 -10.70
CA ALA A 64 19.46 -21.76 -10.69
C ALA A 64 19.07 -20.78 -9.56
N PRO A 65 20.04 -20.20 -8.84
CA PRO A 65 19.73 -19.38 -7.68
C PRO A 65 18.90 -18.16 -8.08
N ALA A 66 17.85 -17.87 -7.28
CA ALA A 66 16.92 -16.74 -7.40
C ALA A 66 17.57 -15.33 -7.37
N HIS A 67 18.90 -15.24 -7.44
CA HIS A 67 19.66 -14.00 -7.39
C HIS A 67 19.76 -13.26 -8.73
N ASP A 68 19.43 -13.89 -9.87
CA ASP A 68 19.57 -13.25 -11.19
C ASP A 68 18.29 -12.56 -11.69
N GLN A 69 17.10 -12.86 -11.12
CA GLN A 69 15.85 -12.13 -11.42
C GLN A 69 15.77 -10.77 -10.70
N LEU A 70 16.59 -10.57 -9.66
CA LEU A 70 16.67 -9.30 -8.93
C LEU A 70 17.26 -8.15 -9.77
N ARG A 71 17.98 -8.45 -10.86
CA ARG A 71 18.66 -7.45 -11.68
C ARG A 71 17.72 -6.72 -12.66
N ASP A 72 16.65 -7.36 -13.10
CA ASP A 72 15.82 -6.84 -14.20
C ASP A 72 14.66 -5.95 -13.75
N HIS A 73 14.24 -6.02 -12.48
CA HIS A 73 13.08 -5.23 -12.00
C HIS A 73 13.41 -3.75 -11.73
N LEU A 74 14.70 -3.43 -11.51
CA LEU A 74 15.22 -2.07 -11.42
C LEU A 74 16.05 -1.66 -12.66
N ARG A 75 16.43 -2.59 -13.54
CA ARG A 75 17.13 -2.30 -14.79
C ARG A 75 16.46 -2.97 -16.01
N ALA A 76 16.06 -2.13 -16.95
CA ALA A 76 16.02 -2.42 -18.39
C ALA A 76 15.08 -3.55 -18.87
N ASP A 77 13.77 -3.28 -18.86
CA ASP A 77 12.92 -3.31 -20.07
C ASP A 77 11.53 -2.78 -19.69
N ARG A 78 11.38 -1.44 -19.69
CA ARG A 78 10.10 -0.77 -19.46
C ARG A 78 9.57 -0.28 -20.81
N PRO A 79 8.40 -0.75 -21.30
CA PRO A 79 7.60 0.15 -22.13
C PRO A 79 7.36 1.42 -21.30
N ARG A 80 7.60 2.60 -21.90
CA ARG A 80 7.39 3.89 -21.22
C ARG A 80 6.06 3.86 -20.50
N ALA A 81 6.07 3.95 -19.17
CA ALA A 81 4.85 4.16 -18.43
C ALA A 81 4.16 5.39 -19.04
N PRO A 82 2.84 5.36 -19.33
CA PRO A 82 2.15 6.55 -19.77
C PRO A 82 2.44 7.63 -18.75
N ARG A 83 2.95 8.77 -19.25
CA ARG A 83 3.21 9.94 -18.41
C ARG A 83 1.94 10.19 -17.61
N LEU A 84 2.03 10.15 -16.28
CA LEU A 84 0.96 10.63 -15.41
C LEU A 84 0.49 11.95 -16.01
N PRO A 85 -0.80 12.10 -16.35
CA PRO A 85 -1.29 13.37 -16.87
C PRO A 85 -0.90 14.44 -15.84
N PRO A 86 -0.39 15.61 -16.29
CA PRO A 86 -0.12 16.70 -15.37
C PRO A 86 -1.40 16.91 -14.56
N ARG A 87 -1.29 16.91 -13.23
CA ARG A 87 -2.39 17.34 -12.37
C ARG A 87 -2.80 18.72 -12.89
N ARG A 88 -4.00 18.82 -13.45
CA ARG A 88 -4.56 20.08 -13.94
C ARG A 88 -4.98 20.88 -12.71
N GLY A 89 -4.00 21.54 -12.11
CA GLY A 89 -4.15 22.68 -11.21
C GLY A 89 -3.30 23.82 -11.77
N ALA A 90 -3.63 25.07 -11.47
CA ALA A 90 -2.83 26.23 -11.85
C ALA A 90 -1.46 26.16 -11.14
N GLY A 91 -0.53 25.41 -11.72
CA GLY A 91 0.65 24.92 -11.01
C GLY A 91 1.73 25.97 -10.76
N VAL A 92 2.59 25.67 -9.78
CA VAL A 92 3.93 26.23 -9.45
C VAL A 92 4.05 27.75 -9.26
N ARG A 93 3.30 28.56 -10.01
CA ARG A 93 3.32 30.02 -9.98
C ARG A 93 2.72 30.56 -8.68
N GLY A 94 1.63 29.97 -8.17
CA GLY A 94 0.95 30.47 -6.97
C GLY A 94 1.85 30.59 -5.73
N ALA A 95 2.36 29.45 -5.23
CA ALA A 95 3.13 29.42 -3.98
C ALA A 95 4.46 30.21 -4.07
N LEU A 96 5.20 30.02 -5.16
CA LEU A 96 6.52 30.64 -5.34
C LEU A 96 6.43 32.13 -5.61
N ASP A 97 5.48 32.58 -6.44
CA ASP A 97 5.29 34.01 -6.73
C ASP A 97 4.80 34.75 -5.48
N VAL A 98 3.90 34.13 -4.69
CA VAL A 98 3.47 34.67 -3.39
C VAL A 98 4.64 34.74 -2.41
N ALA A 99 5.46 33.70 -2.34
CA ALA A 99 6.64 33.70 -1.47
C ALA A 99 7.64 34.79 -1.87
N ARG A 100 7.93 34.94 -3.16
CA ARG A 100 8.79 36.01 -3.70
C ARG A 100 8.26 37.41 -3.38
N ALA A 101 6.95 37.61 -3.44
CA ALA A 101 6.33 38.89 -3.11
C ALA A 101 6.29 39.18 -1.59
N ALA A 102 6.26 38.14 -0.75
CA ALA A 102 6.03 38.27 0.69
C ALA A 102 7.30 38.23 1.55
N LEU A 103 8.42 37.73 1.00
CA LEU A 103 9.65 37.45 1.74
C LEU A 103 10.83 38.30 1.25
N PRO A 104 11.87 38.49 2.08
CA PRO A 104 13.08 39.18 1.65
C PRO A 104 13.84 38.38 0.59
N ASP A 105 14.60 39.10 -0.24
CA ASP A 105 15.43 38.53 -1.31
C ASP A 105 16.62 37.71 -0.80
N GLU A 106 17.14 38.06 0.38
CA GLU A 106 18.31 37.42 1.01
C GLU A 106 17.92 36.45 2.12
N GLY A 107 18.71 35.39 2.30
CA GLY A 107 18.53 34.45 3.41
C GLY A 107 17.34 33.49 3.26
N VAL A 108 16.78 33.37 2.05
CA VAL A 108 15.71 32.41 1.72
C VAL A 108 16.05 31.67 0.43
N TRP A 109 15.92 30.35 0.45
CA TRP A 109 16.15 29.47 -0.71
C TRP A 109 14.93 28.59 -0.95
N VAL A 110 14.58 28.42 -2.22
CA VAL A 110 13.73 27.31 -2.66
C VAL A 110 14.60 26.07 -2.72
N VAL A 111 14.10 24.93 -2.25
CA VAL A 111 14.88 23.69 -2.17
C VAL A 111 14.09 22.47 -2.64
N GLY A 112 14.79 21.39 -2.95
CA GLY A 112 14.21 20.05 -3.03
C GLY A 112 13.28 19.80 -4.23
N GLY A 113 12.13 19.19 -3.93
CA GLY A 113 11.24 18.61 -4.95
C GLY A 113 10.72 19.63 -5.96
N ALA A 114 10.50 20.88 -5.54
CA ALA A 114 10.01 21.93 -6.43
C ALA A 114 11.01 22.24 -7.56
N LEU A 115 12.30 22.30 -7.24
CA LEU A 115 13.35 22.54 -8.23
C LEU A 115 13.53 21.33 -9.14
N ARG A 116 13.55 20.12 -8.57
CA ARG A 116 13.60 18.85 -9.31
C ARG A 116 12.47 18.75 -10.33
N ASP A 117 11.24 19.00 -9.89
CA ASP A 117 10.05 18.87 -10.72
C ASP A 117 10.04 19.93 -11.82
N ARG A 118 10.47 21.16 -11.51
CA ARG A 118 10.69 22.21 -12.53
C ARG A 118 11.70 21.77 -13.59
N LEU A 119 12.84 21.16 -13.21
CA LEU A 119 13.83 20.63 -14.15
C LEU A 119 13.28 19.49 -15.02
N LEU A 120 12.35 18.70 -14.48
CA LEU A 120 11.63 17.65 -15.21
C LEU A 120 10.44 18.17 -16.05
N GLY A 121 10.16 19.48 -16.04
CA GLY A 121 9.00 20.08 -16.71
C GLY A 121 7.65 19.68 -16.08
N ARG A 122 7.66 19.31 -14.79
CA ARG A 122 6.48 18.94 -14.02
C ARG A 122 5.97 20.13 -13.22
N LEU A 123 4.65 20.19 -13.06
CA LEU A 123 4.03 21.12 -12.13
C LEU A 123 4.06 20.52 -10.72
N THR A 124 4.34 21.37 -9.73
CA THR A 124 4.22 21.10 -8.30
C THR A 124 3.33 22.18 -7.66
N ASP A 125 2.55 21.76 -6.67
CA ASP A 125 1.75 22.65 -5.83
C ASP A 125 2.37 22.78 -4.43
N ASP A 126 3.53 22.15 -4.23
CA ASP A 126 4.25 22.05 -2.97
C ASP A 126 5.62 22.71 -3.15
N VAL A 127 5.93 23.70 -2.31
CA VAL A 127 7.21 24.45 -2.33
C VAL A 127 7.88 24.36 -0.97
N ASP A 128 9.10 23.85 -0.94
CA ASP A 128 9.94 23.85 0.26
C ASP A 128 10.88 25.06 0.23
N LEU A 129 10.89 25.82 1.33
CA LEU A 129 11.73 26.98 1.56
C LEU A 129 12.61 26.75 2.79
N VAL A 130 13.89 27.10 2.66
CA VAL A 130 14.84 27.13 3.78
C VAL A 130 15.23 28.57 4.05
N THR A 131 15.30 28.97 5.33
CA THR A 131 15.62 30.35 5.71
C THR A 131 16.59 30.47 6.89
N THR A 132 17.41 31.52 6.88
CA THR A 132 18.16 32.00 8.07
C THR A 132 17.31 32.83 9.03
N GLY A 133 16.10 33.24 8.63
CA GLY A 133 15.17 34.03 9.44
C GLY A 133 14.25 33.19 10.33
N ASP A 134 13.15 33.78 10.81
CA ASP A 134 12.12 33.06 11.59
C ASP A 134 11.10 32.38 10.64
N PRO A 135 11.08 31.03 10.56
CA PRO A 135 10.14 30.30 9.71
C PRO A 135 8.68 30.61 10.02
N ARG A 136 8.35 30.89 11.29
CA ARG A 136 6.98 31.22 11.71
C ARG A 136 6.53 32.55 11.12
N ALA A 137 7.36 33.58 11.26
CA ALA A 137 7.06 34.92 10.74
C ALA A 137 6.91 34.89 9.22
N GLN A 138 7.79 34.17 8.52
CA GLN A 138 7.78 34.05 7.07
C GLN A 138 6.58 33.24 6.55
N ALA A 139 6.28 32.08 7.13
CA ALA A 139 5.08 31.32 6.75
C ALA A 139 3.79 32.12 6.98
N ARG A 140 3.73 32.92 8.04
CA ARG A 140 2.62 33.86 8.28
C ARG A 140 2.57 35.00 7.28
N ALA A 141 3.71 35.48 6.77
CA ALA A 141 3.75 36.49 5.72
C ALA A 141 3.20 35.92 4.40
N ILE A 142 3.66 34.73 4.00
CA ILE A 142 3.15 34.00 2.83
C ILE A 142 1.64 33.80 2.94
N ALA A 143 1.17 33.25 4.08
CA ALA A 143 -0.26 33.00 4.29
C ALA A 143 -1.08 34.28 4.23
N ARG A 144 -0.61 35.39 4.84
CA ARG A 144 -1.31 36.68 4.77
C ARG A 144 -1.39 37.22 3.35
N ALA A 145 -0.31 37.13 2.57
CA ALA A 145 -0.28 37.58 1.17
C ALA A 145 -1.27 36.78 0.29
N ALA A 146 -1.47 35.49 0.58
CA ALA A 146 -2.43 34.63 -0.10
C ALA A 146 -3.87 34.69 0.47
N GLY A 147 -4.09 35.38 1.60
CA GLY A 147 -5.34 35.27 2.38
C GLY A 147 -5.56 33.88 3.02
N GLY A 148 -4.53 33.04 3.07
CA GLY A 148 -4.55 31.66 3.53
C GLY A 148 -4.28 31.49 5.02
N THR A 149 -3.89 30.28 5.41
CA THR A 149 -3.60 29.92 6.81
C THR A 149 -2.19 29.40 6.98
N SER A 150 -1.63 29.54 8.19
CA SER A 150 -0.30 28.99 8.52
C SER A 150 -0.33 28.24 9.85
N PHE A 151 0.34 27.10 9.93
CA PHE A 151 0.47 26.32 11.17
C PHE A 151 1.82 25.60 11.24
N ARG A 152 2.19 25.17 12.46
CA ARG A 152 3.44 24.45 12.71
C ARG A 152 3.29 22.98 12.36
N LEU A 153 4.22 22.43 11.56
CA LEU A 153 4.20 21.01 11.14
C LEU A 153 4.72 20.06 12.21
N SER A 154 5.79 20.46 12.91
CA SER A 154 6.31 19.69 14.04
C SER A 154 6.84 20.61 15.13
N GLY A 155 6.70 20.20 16.39
CA GLY A 155 7.31 20.90 17.51
C GLY A 155 8.84 20.78 17.55
N THR A 156 9.41 19.80 16.86
CA THR A 156 10.83 19.40 16.96
C THR A 156 11.73 20.05 15.92
N HIS A 157 11.24 20.33 14.70
CA HIS A 157 12.08 20.83 13.59
C HIS A 157 11.81 22.28 13.21
N GLY A 158 10.94 22.98 13.97
CA GLY A 158 10.65 24.39 13.73
C GLY A 158 9.99 24.71 12.38
N ALA A 159 9.56 23.71 11.60
CA ALA A 159 8.97 23.88 10.29
C ALA A 159 7.52 24.40 10.37
N TRP A 160 7.19 25.34 9.48
CA TRP A 160 5.86 25.95 9.36
C TRP A 160 5.33 25.80 7.96
N ARG A 161 4.05 25.46 7.84
CA ARG A 161 3.34 25.38 6.56
C ARG A 161 2.43 26.58 6.39
N ALA A 162 2.46 27.19 5.21
CA ALA A 162 1.45 28.11 4.72
C ALA A 162 0.61 27.40 3.64
N ILE A 163 -0.72 27.52 3.71
CA ILE A 163 -1.65 26.90 2.76
C ILE A 163 -2.56 27.96 2.15
N ALA A 164 -2.77 27.88 0.84
CA ALA A 164 -3.74 28.70 0.12
C ALA A 164 -5.17 28.53 0.66
N PRO A 165 -6.06 29.54 0.54
CA PRO A 165 -7.45 29.45 1.00
C PRO A 165 -8.22 28.27 0.38
N ASP A 166 -8.01 28.03 -0.90
CA ASP A 166 -8.62 26.95 -1.68
C ASP A 166 -7.86 25.62 -1.59
N ARG A 167 -6.77 25.58 -0.81
CA ARG A 167 -5.85 24.44 -0.66
C ARG A 167 -5.23 23.96 -1.97
N SER A 168 -5.16 24.84 -2.98
CA SER A 168 -4.54 24.53 -4.26
C SER A 168 -3.03 24.32 -4.16
N TRP A 169 -2.36 24.96 -3.20
CA TRP A 169 -0.92 24.84 -2.97
C TRP A 169 -0.56 25.02 -1.49
N HIS A 170 0.65 24.59 -1.14
CA HIS A 170 1.27 24.90 0.15
C HIS A 170 2.77 25.21 0.05
N ALA A 171 3.26 26.01 0.98
CA ALA A 171 4.68 26.33 1.13
C ALA A 171 5.16 25.96 2.55
N ASP A 172 6.19 25.13 2.62
CA ASP A 172 6.82 24.72 3.88
C ASP A 172 8.08 25.54 4.10
N VAL A 173 8.13 26.28 5.19
CA VAL A 173 9.28 27.09 5.60
C VAL A 173 10.01 26.41 6.74
N MET A 174 11.28 26.14 6.52
CA MET A 174 12.17 25.43 7.42
C MET A 174 13.37 26.31 7.82
N PRO A 175 13.86 26.20 9.06
CA PRO A 175 15.11 26.85 9.42
C PRO A 175 16.28 26.22 8.65
N LEU A 176 17.27 27.03 8.30
CA LEU A 176 18.54 26.56 7.74
C LEU A 176 19.28 25.74 8.79
N GLU A 177 19.62 24.51 8.44
CA GLU A 177 20.44 23.66 9.29
C GLU A 177 21.92 23.81 8.92
N GLY A 178 22.80 23.81 9.94
CA GLY A 178 24.27 23.91 9.80
C GLY A 178 24.79 25.32 9.50
N GLY A 179 26.03 25.38 8.98
CA GLY A 179 26.76 26.61 8.71
C GLY A 179 26.38 27.31 7.40
N GLY A 180 25.56 26.69 6.54
CA GLY A 180 25.21 27.23 5.22
C GLY A 180 24.31 26.31 4.40
N ILE A 181 23.83 26.82 3.26
CA ILE A 181 22.91 26.09 2.37
C ILE A 181 23.51 24.77 1.85
N GLU A 182 24.81 24.73 1.57
CA GLU A 182 25.47 23.50 1.11
C GLU A 182 25.45 22.40 2.16
N GLU A 183 25.62 22.75 3.44
CA GLU A 183 25.52 21.77 4.53
C GLU A 183 24.08 21.29 4.75
N ASP A 184 23.07 22.17 4.60
CA ASP A 184 21.66 21.77 4.61
C ASP A 184 21.37 20.75 3.50
N LEU A 185 21.83 21.03 2.28
CA LEU A 185 21.71 20.12 1.15
C LEU A 185 22.41 18.79 1.40
N ALA A 186 23.55 18.78 2.10
CA ALA A 186 24.30 17.56 2.45
C ALA A 186 23.52 16.60 3.35
N ARG A 187 22.54 17.10 4.12
CA ARG A 187 21.69 16.30 5.02
C ARG A 187 20.50 15.67 4.32
N ARG A 188 20.21 16.05 3.06
CA ARG A 188 19.03 15.57 2.31
C ARG A 188 19.18 14.12 1.86
N ASP A 189 18.09 13.59 1.30
CA ASP A 189 17.99 12.18 0.94
C ASP A 189 18.76 11.83 -0.34
N PHE A 190 18.39 12.46 -1.45
CA PHE A 190 18.93 12.15 -2.78
C PHE A 190 19.46 13.40 -3.47
N THR A 191 20.48 13.22 -4.33
CA THR A 191 21.12 14.31 -5.08
C THR A 191 20.09 15.15 -5.84
N VAL A 192 19.11 14.48 -6.47
CA VAL A 192 18.01 15.12 -7.21
C VAL A 192 17.08 15.98 -6.33
N ASN A 193 17.10 15.81 -5.00
CA ASN A 193 16.40 16.63 -4.02
C ASN A 193 17.35 17.53 -3.23
N ALA A 194 18.66 17.47 -3.49
CA ALA A 194 19.68 18.28 -2.85
C ALA A 194 20.05 19.48 -3.73
N LEU A 195 19.01 20.16 -4.20
CA LEU A 195 19.07 21.35 -5.06
C LEU A 195 18.56 22.55 -4.28
N ALA A 196 19.16 23.73 -4.48
CA ALA A 196 18.66 25.00 -3.98
C ALA A 196 18.71 26.10 -5.04
N GLU A 197 17.86 27.12 -4.90
CA GLU A 197 17.91 28.36 -5.67
C GLU A 197 17.54 29.50 -4.70
N PRO A 198 18.32 30.59 -4.63
CA PRO A 198 17.93 31.77 -3.86
C PRO A 198 16.54 32.25 -4.30
N LEU A 199 15.68 32.63 -3.37
CA LEU A 199 14.29 32.98 -3.68
C LEU A 199 14.20 34.09 -4.76
N ALA A 200 15.14 35.03 -4.75
CA ALA A 200 15.29 36.12 -5.73
C ALA A 200 15.70 35.66 -7.16
N GLY A 201 16.14 34.41 -7.36
CA GLY A 201 16.40 33.85 -8.69
C GLY A 201 17.85 33.92 -9.20
N ASN A 202 18.85 33.77 -8.33
CA ASN A 202 20.27 33.94 -8.67
C ASN A 202 21.00 32.65 -9.11
N GLY A 203 20.27 31.73 -9.74
CA GLY A 203 20.83 30.48 -10.28
C GLY A 203 20.80 29.28 -9.32
N LEU A 204 20.97 28.09 -9.90
CA LEU A 204 20.88 26.81 -9.22
C LEU A 204 22.15 26.52 -8.43
N ILE A 205 21.99 26.18 -7.15
CA ILE A 205 23.02 25.67 -6.25
C ILE A 205 22.85 24.14 -6.22
N ASP A 206 23.82 23.43 -6.80
CA ASP A 206 23.82 21.97 -6.94
C ASP A 206 25.22 21.37 -6.61
N PRO A 207 25.60 21.33 -5.32
CA PRO A 207 26.92 20.83 -4.92
C PRO A 207 27.08 19.30 -5.11
N PHE A 208 25.98 18.56 -5.26
CA PHE A 208 25.98 17.09 -5.32
C PHE A 208 25.68 16.54 -6.72
N GLY A 209 25.47 17.39 -7.72
CA GLY A 209 25.24 16.99 -9.12
C GLY A 209 23.85 16.41 -9.39
N GLY A 210 22.84 16.81 -8.61
CA GLY A 210 21.46 16.37 -8.78
C GLY A 210 20.86 16.68 -10.15
N ALA A 211 21.22 17.82 -10.76
CA ALA A 211 20.76 18.15 -12.11
C ALA A 211 21.32 17.19 -13.17
N ARG A 212 22.59 16.79 -13.03
CA ARG A 212 23.23 15.79 -13.89
C ARG A 212 22.63 14.40 -13.69
N ASP A 213 22.36 14.02 -12.44
CA ASP A 213 21.71 12.75 -12.13
C ASP A 213 20.28 12.70 -12.71
N LEU A 214 19.52 13.80 -12.65
CA LEU A 214 18.21 13.90 -13.30
C LEU A 214 18.27 13.73 -14.81
N GLU A 215 19.26 14.36 -15.47
CA GLU A 215 19.49 14.21 -16.90
C GLU A 215 19.86 12.76 -17.25
N ALA A 216 20.70 12.12 -16.43
CA ALA A 216 21.08 10.71 -16.56
C ALA A 216 19.99 9.72 -16.10
N ARG A 217 18.84 10.20 -15.62
CA ARG A 217 17.75 9.42 -15.01
C ARG A 217 18.21 8.51 -13.86
N LEU A 218 19.15 9.00 -13.05
CA LEU A 218 19.73 8.30 -11.92
C LEU A 218 19.18 8.86 -10.59
N LEU A 219 18.95 7.99 -9.62
CA LEU A 219 18.62 8.33 -8.24
C LEU A 219 19.75 7.85 -7.34
N ARG A 220 20.47 8.81 -6.75
CA ARG A 220 21.69 8.61 -5.97
C ARG A 220 21.52 9.24 -4.59
N ARG A 221 21.97 8.56 -3.54
CA ARG A 221 22.00 9.10 -2.16
C ARG A 221 23.00 10.26 -2.06
N VAL A 222 22.72 11.27 -1.24
CA VAL A 222 23.64 12.42 -1.05
C VAL A 222 24.91 12.01 -0.31
N SER A 223 24.76 11.22 0.76
CA SER A 223 25.88 10.79 1.61
C SER A 223 25.73 9.34 2.08
N GLU A 224 26.77 8.76 2.67
CA GLU A 224 26.74 7.40 3.26
C GLU A 224 25.87 7.32 4.52
N ARG A 225 25.55 8.48 5.10
CA ARG A 225 24.70 8.56 6.29
C ARG A 225 23.22 8.69 5.95
N THR A 226 22.88 8.79 4.67
CA THR A 226 21.53 9.06 4.20
C THR A 226 20.48 8.17 4.85
N PHE A 227 20.67 6.85 4.86
CA PHE A 227 19.68 5.91 5.39
C PHE A 227 19.86 5.62 6.89
N SER A 228 21.06 5.78 7.44
CA SER A 228 21.29 5.62 8.89
C SER A 228 20.74 6.79 9.70
N ASP A 229 20.78 8.01 9.15
CA ASP A 229 20.21 9.20 9.78
C ASP A 229 18.65 9.20 9.71
N ASP A 230 18.05 8.72 8.62
CA ASP A 230 16.58 8.54 8.51
C ASP A 230 16.20 7.30 7.68
N PRO A 231 15.88 6.16 8.33
CA PRO A 231 15.54 4.91 7.64
C PRO A 231 14.33 5.01 6.72
N LEU A 232 13.41 5.97 6.93
CA LEU A 232 12.27 6.19 6.03
C LEU A 232 12.71 6.45 4.59
N ARG A 233 13.94 6.96 4.38
CA ARG A 233 14.49 7.22 3.05
C ARG A 233 14.64 5.96 2.20
N VAL A 234 14.70 4.77 2.80
CA VAL A 234 14.66 3.50 2.06
C VAL A 234 13.32 3.35 1.31
N MET A 235 12.20 3.70 1.93
CA MET A 235 10.90 3.70 1.27
C MET A 235 10.80 4.84 0.23
N ARG A 236 11.39 6.01 0.52
CA ARG A 236 11.45 7.13 -0.44
C ARG A 236 12.26 6.78 -1.69
N LEU A 237 13.33 5.99 -1.56
CA LEU A 237 14.10 5.48 -2.70
C LEU A 237 13.17 4.73 -3.66
N VAL A 238 12.36 3.80 -3.13
CA VAL A 238 11.38 3.03 -3.91
C VAL A 238 10.36 3.94 -4.56
N ARG A 239 9.74 4.85 -3.79
CA ARG A 239 8.72 5.77 -4.33
C ARG A 239 9.28 6.63 -5.45
N LEU A 240 10.40 7.30 -5.23
CA LEU A 240 10.97 8.25 -6.21
C LEU A 240 11.45 7.55 -7.48
N THR A 241 12.00 6.33 -7.37
CA THR A 241 12.38 5.50 -8.53
C THR A 241 11.17 5.25 -9.45
N LEU A 242 10.00 4.98 -8.87
CA LEU A 242 8.79 4.65 -9.61
C LEU A 242 8.01 5.89 -10.07
N GLU A 243 7.87 6.88 -9.20
CA GLU A 243 7.12 8.11 -9.45
C GLU A 243 7.78 8.99 -10.52
N LEU A 244 9.11 9.04 -10.51
CA LEU A 244 9.90 9.87 -11.43
C LEU A 244 10.50 9.09 -12.59
N ASP A 245 10.25 7.77 -12.68
CA ASP A 245 10.87 6.88 -13.67
C ASP A 245 12.41 7.08 -13.72
N LEU A 246 13.04 6.94 -12.55
CA LEU A 246 14.49 6.99 -12.38
C LEU A 246 15.03 5.59 -12.09
N GLN A 247 16.33 5.39 -12.29
CA GLN A 247 17.04 4.18 -11.89
C GLN A 247 17.84 4.46 -10.63
N ALA A 248 17.71 3.62 -9.61
CA ALA A 248 18.53 3.73 -8.41
C ALA A 248 19.97 3.27 -8.70
N GLU A 249 20.95 4.02 -8.23
CA GLU A 249 22.36 3.60 -8.31
C GLU A 249 22.59 2.31 -7.50
N PRO A 250 23.37 1.31 -8.02
CA PRO A 250 23.63 0.06 -7.31
C PRO A 250 24.15 0.23 -5.88
N GLU A 251 25.09 1.14 -5.65
CA GLU A 251 25.65 1.45 -4.34
C GLU A 251 24.58 2.07 -3.41
N THR A 252 23.68 2.88 -3.95
CA THR A 252 22.53 3.44 -3.21
C THR A 252 21.55 2.33 -2.82
N VAL A 253 21.29 1.37 -3.69
CA VAL A 253 20.41 0.21 -3.40
C VAL A 253 21.04 -0.70 -2.34
N ALA A 254 22.34 -0.99 -2.45
CA ALA A 254 23.06 -1.81 -1.48
C ALA A 254 23.03 -1.18 -0.08
N ASP A 255 23.26 0.13 0.00
CA ASP A 255 23.21 0.88 1.25
C ASP A 255 21.80 0.95 1.84
N ALA A 256 20.78 1.15 1.00
CA ALA A 256 19.37 1.10 1.42
C ALA A 256 19.01 -0.26 2.03
N ARG A 257 19.44 -1.36 1.39
CA ARG A 257 19.21 -2.72 1.90
C ARG A 257 19.90 -2.95 3.24
N ALA A 258 21.12 -2.45 3.43
CA ALA A 258 21.84 -2.58 4.69
C ALA A 258 21.13 -1.88 5.86
N HIS A 259 20.32 -0.85 5.57
CA HIS A 259 19.65 -0.03 6.58
C HIS A 259 18.13 -0.24 6.68
N ALA A 260 17.53 -1.11 5.85
CA ALA A 260 16.07 -1.30 5.78
C ALA A 260 15.44 -1.70 7.12
N ARG A 261 16.12 -2.51 7.94
CA ARG A 261 15.64 -2.87 9.30
C ARG A 261 15.47 -1.67 10.24
N GLY A 262 16.11 -0.54 9.95
CA GLY A 262 15.89 0.70 10.69
C GLY A 262 14.44 1.22 10.64
N LEU A 263 13.65 0.77 9.66
CA LEU A 263 12.23 1.10 9.53
C LEU A 263 11.39 0.66 10.75
N GLU A 264 11.77 -0.41 11.45
CA GLU A 264 11.10 -0.86 12.68
C GLU A 264 11.09 0.19 13.79
N ARG A 265 12.09 1.08 13.78
CA ARG A 265 12.25 2.18 14.76
C ARG A 265 11.70 3.52 14.25
N THR A 266 11.22 3.55 13.01
CA THR A 266 10.65 4.76 12.40
C THR A 266 9.22 4.95 12.89
N ALA A 267 8.81 6.21 13.13
CA ALA A 267 7.45 6.53 13.55
C ALA A 267 6.41 5.90 12.59
N PRO A 268 5.45 5.08 13.09
CA PRO A 268 4.54 4.34 12.23
C PRO A 268 3.69 5.21 11.30
N GLU A 269 3.31 6.41 11.74
CA GLU A 269 2.56 7.39 10.93
C GLU A 269 3.36 7.85 9.70
N ARG A 270 4.69 7.98 9.84
CA ARG A 270 5.59 8.33 8.73
C ARG A 270 5.74 7.16 7.76
N VAL A 271 5.91 5.95 8.28
CA VAL A 271 5.97 4.71 7.48
C VAL A 271 4.68 4.53 6.68
N PHE A 272 3.53 4.69 7.34
CA PHE A 272 2.23 4.60 6.69
C PHE A 272 2.02 5.70 5.65
N GLY A 273 2.45 6.93 5.94
CA GLY A 273 2.42 8.03 4.98
C GLY A 273 3.17 7.73 3.69
N GLU A 274 4.34 7.09 3.80
CA GLU A 274 5.12 6.69 2.63
C GLU A 274 4.51 5.48 1.92
N LEU A 275 4.04 4.46 2.66
CA LEU A 275 3.38 3.28 2.12
C LEU A 275 2.14 3.66 1.27
N ARG A 276 1.30 4.57 1.76
CA ARG A 276 0.13 5.08 1.03
C ARG A 276 0.50 5.64 -0.34
N ARG A 277 1.58 6.42 -0.40
CA ARG A 277 2.07 7.01 -1.65
C ARG A 277 2.65 5.97 -2.58
N ILE A 278 3.42 5.00 -2.05
CA ILE A 278 3.97 3.88 -2.82
C ILE A 278 2.87 3.05 -3.47
N LEU A 279 1.79 2.74 -2.76
CA LEU A 279 0.66 1.97 -3.30
C LEU A 279 -0.25 2.79 -4.23
N SER A 280 -0.11 4.12 -4.23
CA SER A 280 -0.87 5.02 -5.10
C SER A 280 -0.25 5.20 -6.48
N VAL A 281 0.95 4.67 -6.73
CA VAL A 281 1.59 4.75 -8.06
C VAL A 281 0.82 3.92 -9.11
N PRO A 282 1.00 4.17 -10.43
CA PRO A 282 0.29 3.42 -11.47
C PRO A 282 0.58 1.91 -11.53
N ARG A 283 1.74 1.47 -11.00
CA ARG A 283 2.19 0.07 -10.95
C ARG A 283 2.45 -0.37 -9.51
N PRO A 284 1.39 -0.55 -8.69
CA PRO A 284 1.54 -0.90 -7.27
C PRO A 284 2.19 -2.26 -7.05
N ASP A 285 1.98 -3.22 -7.98
CA ASP A 285 2.65 -4.52 -8.03
C ASP A 285 4.19 -4.37 -8.02
N ARG A 286 4.71 -3.52 -8.91
CA ARG A 286 6.15 -3.23 -8.99
C ARG A 286 6.66 -2.47 -7.77
N ALA A 287 5.80 -1.68 -7.14
CA ALA A 287 6.12 -0.93 -5.95
C ALA A 287 6.33 -1.83 -4.73
N VAL A 288 5.46 -2.82 -4.54
CA VAL A 288 5.60 -3.83 -3.48
C VAL A 288 6.81 -4.72 -3.75
N LEU A 289 7.01 -5.17 -4.99
CA LEU A 289 8.19 -5.94 -5.36
C LEU A 289 9.50 -5.16 -5.13
N ALA A 290 9.50 -3.85 -5.41
CA ALA A 290 10.65 -3.00 -5.14
C ALA A 290 10.91 -2.84 -3.63
N LEU A 291 9.87 -2.68 -2.80
CA LEU A 291 9.99 -2.68 -1.33
C LEU A 291 10.61 -3.99 -0.81
N ASP A 292 10.15 -5.12 -1.33
CA ASP A 292 10.69 -6.44 -0.99
C ASP A 292 12.17 -6.55 -1.40
N SER A 293 12.51 -6.12 -2.62
CA SER A 293 13.88 -6.17 -3.15
C SER A 293 14.88 -5.33 -2.36
N VAL A 294 14.45 -4.29 -1.65
CA VAL A 294 15.33 -3.49 -0.77
C VAL A 294 15.27 -3.95 0.69
N GLY A 295 14.54 -5.02 1.00
CA GLY A 295 14.37 -5.55 2.35
C GLY A 295 13.47 -4.69 3.25
N ALA A 296 12.68 -3.79 2.66
CA ALA A 296 11.77 -2.91 3.40
C ALA A 296 10.39 -3.52 3.65
N LEU A 297 10.01 -4.59 2.94
CA LEU A 297 8.69 -5.20 3.09
C LEU A 297 8.50 -5.82 4.48
N GLU A 298 9.42 -6.66 4.95
CA GLU A 298 9.32 -7.33 6.25
C GLU A 298 9.20 -6.36 7.44
N PRO A 299 10.02 -5.29 7.55
CA PRO A 299 9.85 -4.28 8.61
C PRO A 299 8.51 -3.52 8.58
N VAL A 300 7.89 -3.36 7.40
CA VAL A 300 6.73 -2.48 7.21
C VAL A 300 5.42 -3.29 7.25
N LEU A 301 5.36 -4.38 6.48
CA LEU A 301 4.24 -5.31 6.33
C LEU A 301 4.75 -6.75 6.46
N PRO A 302 5.15 -7.20 7.68
CA PRO A 302 5.56 -8.58 7.92
C PRO A 302 4.49 -9.59 7.52
N GLU A 303 3.22 -9.20 7.55
CA GLU A 303 2.09 -10.04 7.15
C GLU A 303 2.11 -10.37 5.65
N VAL A 304 2.58 -9.44 4.81
CA VAL A 304 2.75 -9.66 3.37
C VAL A 304 4.05 -10.42 3.09
N ALA A 305 5.13 -10.11 3.81
CA ALA A 305 6.39 -10.84 3.68
C ALA A 305 6.24 -12.34 4.01
N ALA A 306 5.34 -12.68 4.95
CA ALA A 306 5.04 -14.06 5.33
C ALA A 306 4.32 -14.88 4.23
N LEU A 307 3.91 -14.26 3.11
CA LEU A 307 3.27 -14.94 1.99
C LEU A 307 4.27 -15.68 1.09
N HIS A 308 5.56 -15.32 1.15
CA HIS A 308 6.62 -15.95 0.37
C HIS A 308 6.69 -17.46 0.62
N GLY A 309 6.73 -18.25 -0.45
CA GLY A 309 6.86 -19.71 -0.39
C GLY A 309 5.62 -20.45 0.10
N VAL A 310 4.49 -19.75 0.32
CA VAL A 310 3.22 -20.42 0.66
C VAL A 310 2.59 -20.98 -0.61
N GLU A 311 2.78 -22.28 -0.83
CA GLU A 311 2.19 -22.98 -1.98
C GLU A 311 0.66 -22.96 -1.94
N GLN A 312 0.04 -22.58 -3.05
CA GLN A 312 -1.40 -22.64 -3.27
C GLN A 312 -1.82 -23.99 -3.89
N SER A 313 -3.12 -24.29 -3.88
CA SER A 313 -3.65 -25.55 -4.41
C SER A 313 -3.37 -25.74 -5.92
N ARG A 314 -3.61 -26.94 -6.46
CA ARG A 314 -3.27 -27.40 -7.83
C ARG A 314 -3.65 -26.46 -8.99
N PHE A 315 -4.59 -25.53 -8.82
CA PHE A 315 -5.03 -24.57 -9.83
C PHE A 315 -4.27 -23.24 -9.81
N HIS A 316 -3.35 -23.07 -8.87
CA HIS A 316 -2.52 -21.88 -8.72
C HIS A 316 -1.07 -22.23 -9.06
N HIS A 317 -0.49 -21.47 -9.98
CA HIS A 317 0.86 -21.68 -10.52
C HIS A 317 1.91 -20.82 -9.79
N LEU A 318 1.48 -20.01 -8.83
CA LEU A 318 2.27 -19.05 -8.06
C LEU A 318 2.11 -19.34 -6.56
N ASP A 319 3.08 -18.91 -5.77
CA ASP A 319 2.87 -18.81 -4.32
C ASP A 319 1.90 -17.67 -3.97
N VAL A 320 1.51 -17.55 -2.71
CA VAL A 320 0.56 -16.52 -2.29
C VAL A 320 1.10 -15.09 -2.52
N PHE A 321 2.42 -14.88 -2.40
CA PHE A 321 3.02 -13.56 -2.60
C PHE A 321 2.93 -13.11 -4.06
N ASP A 322 3.40 -13.95 -4.99
CA ASP A 322 3.37 -13.69 -6.42
C ASP A 322 1.93 -13.57 -6.94
N HIS A 323 1.01 -14.39 -6.42
CA HIS A 323 -0.42 -14.25 -6.69
C HIS A 323 -0.93 -12.87 -6.25
N THR A 324 -0.61 -12.43 -5.03
CA THR A 324 -1.01 -11.12 -4.51
C THR A 324 -0.51 -9.97 -5.40
N LEU A 325 0.73 -10.06 -5.90
CA LEU A 325 1.27 -9.08 -6.85
C LEU A 325 0.51 -9.09 -8.19
N MET A 326 0.15 -10.27 -8.69
CA MET A 326 -0.68 -10.41 -9.89
C MET A 326 -2.07 -9.79 -9.69
N VAL A 327 -2.72 -9.99 -8.53
CA VAL A 327 -4.01 -9.34 -8.22
C VAL A 327 -3.87 -7.82 -8.24
N LEU A 328 -2.81 -7.26 -7.65
CA LEU A 328 -2.53 -5.83 -7.70
C LEU A 328 -2.32 -5.32 -9.14
N GLU A 329 -1.61 -6.07 -9.97
CA GLU A 329 -1.44 -5.75 -11.38
C GLU A 329 -2.78 -5.73 -12.12
N ARG A 330 -3.63 -6.76 -11.90
CA ARG A 330 -4.97 -6.83 -12.50
C ARG A 330 -5.86 -5.69 -12.05
N LEU A 331 -5.84 -5.35 -10.76
CA LEU A 331 -6.59 -4.22 -10.23
C LEU A 331 -6.14 -2.90 -10.87
N ALA A 332 -4.83 -2.67 -11.00
CA ALA A 332 -4.30 -1.47 -11.65
C ALA A 332 -4.64 -1.41 -13.15
N ALA A 333 -4.75 -2.56 -13.82
CA ALA A 333 -5.21 -2.63 -15.21
C ALA A 333 -6.71 -2.32 -15.32
N LEU A 334 -7.54 -2.82 -14.41
CA LEU A 334 -8.98 -2.51 -14.35
C LEU A 334 -9.25 -1.03 -14.12
N GLU A 335 -8.43 -0.35 -13.31
CA GLU A 335 -8.56 1.09 -13.10
C GLU A 335 -8.20 1.92 -14.35
N GLN A 336 -7.41 1.35 -15.28
CA GLN A 336 -7.00 2.01 -16.52
C GLN A 336 -7.95 1.72 -17.69
N ASP A 337 -8.44 0.49 -17.78
CA ASP A 337 -9.35 -0.01 -18.83
C ASP A 337 -10.40 -0.93 -18.20
N PRO A 338 -11.41 -0.36 -17.51
CA PRO A 338 -12.43 -1.14 -16.80
C PRO A 338 -13.44 -1.83 -17.71
N GLU A 339 -13.69 -1.30 -18.92
CA GLU A 339 -14.77 -1.72 -19.81
C GLU A 339 -14.76 -3.22 -20.16
N PRO A 340 -13.62 -3.85 -20.51
CA PRO A 340 -13.61 -5.27 -20.85
C PRO A 340 -14.12 -6.18 -19.73
N ALA A 341 -13.83 -5.84 -18.48
CA ALA A 341 -14.23 -6.65 -17.33
C ALA A 341 -15.60 -6.23 -16.77
N LEU A 342 -15.84 -4.92 -16.63
CA LEU A 342 -17.00 -4.38 -15.90
C LEU A 342 -18.18 -4.01 -16.81
N GLY A 343 -18.00 -3.97 -18.13
CA GLY A 343 -19.06 -3.70 -19.09
C GLY A 343 -19.71 -2.34 -18.90
N GLU A 344 -21.05 -2.28 -18.98
CA GLU A 344 -21.82 -1.03 -18.86
C GLU A 344 -21.68 -0.33 -17.49
N HIS A 345 -21.23 -1.06 -16.45
CA HIS A 345 -21.06 -0.52 -15.10
C HIS A 345 -19.70 0.14 -14.87
N ALA A 346 -18.78 0.08 -15.84
CA ALA A 346 -17.41 0.57 -15.72
C ALA A 346 -17.33 2.02 -15.21
N ALA A 347 -18.04 2.95 -15.86
CA ALA A 347 -18.00 4.38 -15.51
C ALA A 347 -18.51 4.64 -14.08
N ALA A 348 -19.62 4.02 -13.69
CA ALA A 348 -20.21 4.20 -12.36
C ALA A 348 -19.32 3.57 -11.26
N ALA A 349 -18.74 2.40 -11.53
CA ALA A 349 -17.79 1.75 -10.63
C ALA A 349 -16.52 2.60 -10.43
N MET A 350 -15.97 3.19 -11.49
CA MET A 350 -14.81 4.08 -11.36
C MET A 350 -15.15 5.38 -10.62
N ALA A 351 -16.36 5.93 -10.82
CA ALA A 351 -16.83 7.08 -10.06
C ALA A 351 -16.89 6.79 -8.55
N VAL A 352 -17.29 5.57 -8.18
CA VAL A 352 -17.24 5.09 -6.79
C VAL A 352 -15.79 4.98 -6.28
N LEU A 353 -14.88 4.37 -7.05
CA LEU A 353 -13.48 4.23 -6.63
C LEU A 353 -12.78 5.59 -6.45
N ALA A 354 -13.17 6.61 -7.21
CA ALA A 354 -12.62 7.96 -7.12
C ALA A 354 -13.09 8.73 -5.86
N GLN A 355 -14.10 8.26 -5.14
CA GLN A 355 -14.60 8.94 -3.95
C GLN A 355 -13.55 8.95 -2.82
N PRO A 356 -13.49 10.03 -2.01
CA PRO A 356 -12.62 10.06 -0.85
C PRO A 356 -13.09 9.07 0.22
N LEU A 357 -12.15 8.39 0.85
CA LEU A 357 -12.40 7.50 1.98
C LEU A 357 -11.87 8.11 3.28
N GLY A 358 -10.55 8.09 3.49
CA GLY A 358 -9.87 8.47 4.72
C GLY A 358 -8.36 8.40 4.51
N ASP A 359 -7.58 9.01 5.40
CA ASP A 359 -6.11 9.04 5.30
C ASP A 359 -5.59 9.58 3.95
N GLU A 360 -6.31 10.56 3.38
CA GLU A 360 -6.02 11.16 2.05
C GLU A 360 -6.10 10.15 0.89
N LEU A 361 -6.72 8.99 1.09
CA LEU A 361 -6.94 7.99 0.06
C LEU A 361 -8.36 8.09 -0.51
N THR A 362 -8.45 7.82 -1.80
CA THR A 362 -9.68 7.42 -2.46
C THR A 362 -10.03 5.96 -2.13
N ARG A 363 -11.26 5.55 -2.42
CA ARG A 363 -11.72 4.17 -2.24
C ARG A 363 -10.94 3.17 -3.11
N GLY A 364 -10.56 3.55 -4.33
CA GLY A 364 -9.69 2.76 -5.22
C GLY A 364 -8.28 2.58 -4.67
N GLN A 365 -7.65 3.66 -4.17
CA GLN A 365 -6.33 3.54 -3.54
C GLN A 365 -6.37 2.68 -2.27
N ALA A 366 -7.44 2.75 -1.48
CA ALA A 366 -7.66 1.86 -0.34
C ALA A 366 -7.98 0.41 -0.76
N LEU A 367 -8.63 0.21 -1.91
CA LEU A 367 -8.88 -1.11 -2.49
C LEU A 367 -7.56 -1.82 -2.85
N ARG A 368 -6.54 -1.09 -3.29
CA ARG A 368 -5.19 -1.66 -3.50
C ARG A 368 -4.57 -2.18 -2.19
N LEU A 369 -4.80 -1.51 -1.05
CA LEU A 369 -4.41 -2.06 0.26
C LEU A 369 -5.21 -3.33 0.59
N GLY A 370 -6.50 -3.36 0.25
CA GLY A 370 -7.34 -4.58 0.33
C GLY A 370 -6.76 -5.73 -0.48
N ALA A 371 -6.43 -5.49 -1.75
CA ALA A 371 -5.81 -6.47 -2.62
C ALA A 371 -4.47 -6.99 -2.09
N LEU A 372 -3.63 -6.11 -1.53
CA LEU A 372 -2.35 -6.50 -0.92
C LEU A 372 -2.51 -7.41 0.30
N LEU A 373 -3.63 -7.31 1.03
CA LEU A 373 -3.83 -7.99 2.32
C LEU A 373 -4.97 -9.02 2.32
N HIS A 374 -5.70 -9.21 1.21
CA HIS A 374 -6.88 -10.06 1.17
C HIS A 374 -6.59 -11.52 1.58
N ASP A 375 -5.38 -11.97 1.28
CA ASP A 375 -4.89 -13.33 1.51
C ASP A 375 -3.86 -13.42 2.66
N ALA A 376 -3.62 -12.33 3.39
CA ALA A 376 -2.53 -12.22 4.37
C ALA A 376 -2.61 -13.25 5.53
N ALA A 377 -3.77 -13.88 5.73
CA ALA A 377 -3.97 -14.92 6.73
C ALA A 377 -3.79 -16.37 6.24
N LYS A 378 -3.50 -16.59 4.95
CA LYS A 378 -3.23 -17.94 4.42
C LYS A 378 -2.08 -18.66 5.14
N PRO A 379 -0.95 -18.01 5.49
CA PRO A 379 0.13 -18.70 6.20
C PRO A 379 -0.32 -19.31 7.55
N GLN A 380 -1.10 -18.59 8.35
CA GLN A 380 -1.51 -19.02 9.70
C GLN A 380 -2.66 -20.04 9.66
N THR A 381 -3.46 -20.04 8.59
CA THR A 381 -4.62 -20.93 8.41
C THR A 381 -4.32 -22.17 7.57
N ARG A 382 -3.07 -22.34 7.14
CA ARG A 382 -2.66 -23.45 6.27
C ARG A 382 -2.81 -24.79 6.99
N ALA A 383 -3.64 -25.66 6.42
CA ALA A 383 -3.81 -27.05 6.85
C ALA A 383 -3.69 -28.02 5.67
N VAL A 384 -3.28 -29.27 5.94
CA VAL A 384 -3.21 -30.35 4.95
C VAL A 384 -4.22 -31.43 5.32
N THR A 385 -5.13 -31.77 4.41
CA THR A 385 -6.12 -32.82 4.64
C THR A 385 -5.46 -34.21 4.62
N PRO A 386 -6.13 -35.27 5.13
CA PRO A 386 -5.61 -36.65 5.06
C PRO A 386 -5.27 -37.11 3.63
N GLU A 387 -5.96 -36.57 2.62
CA GLU A 387 -5.73 -36.85 1.19
C GLU A 387 -4.58 -36.02 0.59
N GLY A 388 -3.85 -35.26 1.40
CA GLY A 388 -2.71 -34.45 0.99
C GLY A 388 -3.07 -33.09 0.37
N ARG A 389 -4.33 -32.64 0.47
CA ARG A 389 -4.76 -31.36 -0.10
C ARG A 389 -4.48 -30.20 0.85
N VAL A 390 -3.82 -29.15 0.36
CA VAL A 390 -3.64 -27.89 1.11
C VAL A 390 -4.95 -27.11 1.14
N THR A 391 -5.32 -26.59 2.31
CA THR A 391 -6.51 -25.78 2.56
C THR A 391 -6.19 -24.57 3.43
N PHE A 392 -7.02 -23.53 3.32
CA PHE A 392 -6.90 -22.26 4.04
C PHE A 392 -8.27 -21.84 4.60
N LEU A 393 -8.94 -22.75 5.30
CA LEU A 393 -10.30 -22.51 5.77
C LEU A 393 -10.31 -21.39 6.82
N GLY A 394 -11.19 -20.40 6.62
CA GLY A 394 -11.35 -19.26 7.53
C GLY A 394 -10.29 -18.16 7.42
N HIS A 395 -9.45 -18.16 6.36
CA HIS A 395 -8.45 -17.11 6.16
C HIS A 395 -9.06 -15.74 5.88
N ASP A 396 -10.28 -15.66 5.38
CA ASP A 396 -11.04 -14.42 5.23
C ASP A 396 -11.35 -13.78 6.59
N VAL A 397 -11.85 -14.57 7.54
CA VAL A 397 -12.17 -14.10 8.90
C VAL A 397 -10.90 -13.79 9.70
N ALA A 398 -9.94 -14.70 9.70
CA ALA A 398 -8.64 -14.47 10.36
C ALA A 398 -7.88 -13.30 9.72
N GLY A 399 -8.01 -13.15 8.40
CA GLY A 399 -7.41 -12.07 7.61
C GLY A 399 -7.97 -10.71 7.98
N ALA A 400 -9.29 -10.60 8.19
CA ALA A 400 -9.91 -9.35 8.60
C ALA A 400 -9.36 -8.84 9.94
N GLU A 401 -9.18 -9.73 10.93
CA GLU A 401 -8.58 -9.38 12.21
C GLU A 401 -7.10 -9.03 12.10
N LEU A 402 -6.34 -9.79 11.32
CA LEU A 402 -4.93 -9.51 11.02
C LEU A 402 -4.77 -8.14 10.37
N VAL A 403 -5.61 -7.79 9.39
CA VAL A 403 -5.63 -6.49 8.71
C VAL A 403 -5.88 -5.35 9.70
N ARG A 404 -6.85 -5.50 10.61
CA ARG A 404 -7.13 -4.49 11.64
C ARG A 404 -5.90 -4.26 12.51
N GLY A 405 -5.22 -5.33 12.92
CA GLY A 405 -3.98 -5.26 13.70
C GLY A 405 -2.84 -4.58 12.94
N ALA A 406 -2.56 -4.99 11.71
CA ALA A 406 -1.50 -4.47 10.87
C ALA A 406 -1.66 -2.95 10.61
N LEU A 407 -2.86 -2.53 10.21
CA LEU A 407 -3.15 -1.13 9.95
C LEU A 407 -3.25 -0.29 11.23
N ALA A 408 -3.63 -0.88 12.37
CA ALA A 408 -3.57 -0.20 13.67
C ALA A 408 -2.13 0.06 14.12
N ARG A 409 -1.22 -0.91 13.91
CA ARG A 409 0.22 -0.75 14.13
C ARG A 409 0.79 0.39 13.29
N LEU A 410 0.31 0.53 12.04
CA LEU A 410 0.63 1.62 11.13
C LEU A 410 -0.16 2.92 11.37
N ARG A 411 -0.97 2.99 12.44
CA ARG A 411 -1.71 4.18 12.85
C ARG A 411 -2.70 4.72 11.82
N ALA A 412 -3.21 3.85 10.95
CA ALA A 412 -4.28 4.18 10.02
C ALA A 412 -5.59 4.51 10.74
N SER A 413 -6.43 5.37 10.14
CA SER A 413 -7.74 5.71 10.70
C SER A 413 -8.65 4.49 10.86
N GLU A 414 -9.61 4.53 11.79
CA GLU A 414 -10.62 3.45 11.93
C GLU A 414 -11.40 3.26 10.63
N ARG A 415 -11.70 4.35 9.91
CA ARG A 415 -12.43 4.29 8.65
C ARG A 415 -11.70 3.45 7.60
N LEU A 416 -10.39 3.63 7.45
CA LEU A 416 -9.59 2.81 6.53
C LEU A 416 -9.46 1.37 7.04
N ARG A 417 -9.22 1.18 8.34
CA ARG A 417 -9.09 -0.16 8.95
C ARG A 417 -10.34 -1.01 8.74
N ALA A 418 -11.51 -0.46 9.02
CA ALA A 418 -12.78 -1.14 8.82
C ALA A 418 -13.04 -1.45 7.33
N TYR A 419 -12.71 -0.52 6.43
CA TYR A 419 -12.86 -0.70 4.99
C TYR A 419 -12.00 -1.86 4.45
N VAL A 420 -10.69 -1.86 4.74
CA VAL A 420 -9.78 -2.92 4.26
C VAL A 420 -10.13 -4.27 4.90
N ALA A 421 -10.49 -4.28 6.19
CA ALA A 421 -10.92 -5.51 6.86
C ALA A 421 -12.20 -6.09 6.26
N ALA A 422 -13.18 -5.24 5.87
CA ALA A 422 -14.40 -5.69 5.20
C ALA A 422 -14.11 -6.28 3.81
N LEU A 423 -13.20 -5.67 3.03
CA LEU A 423 -12.75 -6.24 1.76
C LEU A 423 -12.17 -7.64 1.97
N THR A 424 -11.25 -7.79 2.92
CA THR A 424 -10.64 -9.08 3.27
C THR A 424 -11.67 -10.10 3.77
N ALA A 425 -12.63 -9.70 4.60
CA ALA A 425 -13.66 -10.61 5.12
C ALA A 425 -14.63 -11.13 4.04
N HIS A 426 -14.74 -10.45 2.90
CA HIS A 426 -15.80 -10.70 1.92
C HIS A 426 -15.29 -11.05 0.52
N HIS A 427 -13.97 -11.06 0.29
CA HIS A 427 -13.37 -11.25 -1.03
C HIS A 427 -13.74 -12.57 -1.73
N LEU A 428 -14.04 -13.64 -0.97
CA LEU A 428 -14.43 -14.95 -1.51
C LEU A 428 -15.90 -15.04 -1.92
N ARG A 429 -16.77 -14.16 -1.40
CA ARG A 429 -18.23 -14.33 -1.44
C ARG A 429 -18.76 -14.48 -2.86
N LEU A 430 -18.31 -13.63 -3.78
CA LEU A 430 -18.74 -13.68 -5.18
C LEU A 430 -18.35 -15.01 -5.83
N GLY A 431 -17.13 -15.50 -5.54
CA GLY A 431 -16.62 -16.76 -6.09
C GLY A 431 -17.45 -17.99 -5.70
N PHE A 432 -18.05 -17.98 -4.50
CA PHE A 432 -18.94 -19.06 -4.06
C PHE A 432 -20.29 -19.08 -4.78
N LEU A 433 -20.76 -17.93 -5.26
CA LEU A 433 -22.06 -17.78 -5.91
C LEU A 433 -22.06 -18.15 -7.40
N VAL A 434 -20.89 -18.36 -8.03
CA VAL A 434 -20.77 -18.64 -9.47
C VAL A 434 -21.58 -19.87 -9.89
N HIS A 435 -21.61 -20.91 -9.06
CA HIS A 435 -22.32 -22.16 -9.33
C HIS A 435 -23.80 -22.14 -8.96
N GLU A 436 -24.29 -21.06 -8.36
CA GLU A 436 -25.69 -20.89 -7.95
C GLU A 436 -26.52 -20.12 -9.00
N ARG A 437 -25.91 -19.74 -10.12
CA ARG A 437 -26.59 -18.96 -11.16
C ARG A 437 -27.74 -19.74 -11.84
N PRO A 438 -28.86 -19.08 -12.19
CA PRO A 438 -29.18 -17.67 -11.91
C PRO A 438 -29.47 -17.41 -10.44
N LEU A 439 -29.05 -16.25 -9.91
CA LEU A 439 -29.17 -15.97 -8.48
C LEU A 439 -30.62 -15.62 -8.07
N PRO A 440 -31.14 -16.24 -7.00
CA PRO A 440 -32.38 -15.79 -6.38
C PRO A 440 -32.26 -14.33 -5.88
N PRO A 441 -33.33 -13.50 -5.96
CA PRO A 441 -33.30 -12.13 -5.43
C PRO A 441 -32.87 -12.02 -3.96
N ARG A 442 -33.27 -12.98 -3.12
CA ARG A 442 -32.83 -13.06 -1.72
C ARG A 442 -31.31 -13.28 -1.59
N THR A 443 -30.69 -14.01 -2.50
CA THR A 443 -29.23 -14.21 -2.52
C THR A 443 -28.50 -12.93 -2.90
N VAL A 444 -29.04 -12.19 -3.88
CA VAL A 444 -28.53 -10.84 -4.24
C VAL A 444 -28.63 -9.89 -3.05
N HIS A 445 -29.79 -9.83 -2.37
CA HIS A 445 -29.96 -9.03 -1.14
C HIS A 445 -28.94 -9.40 -0.07
N ALA A 446 -28.78 -10.70 0.22
CA ALA A 446 -27.84 -11.18 1.22
C ALA A 446 -26.39 -10.78 0.90
N TYR A 447 -25.99 -10.86 -0.38
CA TYR A 447 -24.67 -10.38 -0.82
C TYR A 447 -24.51 -8.88 -0.56
N LEU A 448 -25.47 -8.06 -1.02
CA LEU A 448 -25.42 -6.60 -0.87
C LEU A 448 -25.36 -6.18 0.60
N ARG A 449 -26.25 -6.74 1.42
CA ARG A 449 -26.36 -6.42 2.84
C ARG A 449 -25.12 -6.82 3.63
N THR A 450 -24.55 -7.98 3.29
CA THR A 450 -23.36 -8.47 4.00
C THR A 450 -22.10 -7.73 3.58
N CYS A 451 -21.99 -7.38 2.31
CA CYS A 451 -20.82 -6.68 1.78
C CYS A 451 -20.87 -5.16 2.02
N GLU A 452 -21.98 -4.60 2.51
CA GLU A 452 -22.11 -3.17 2.81
C GLU A 452 -21.06 -2.71 3.85
N PRO A 453 -20.32 -1.60 3.65
CA PRO A 453 -20.42 -0.61 2.57
C PRO A 453 -19.34 -0.76 1.49
N VAL A 454 -18.87 -1.98 1.22
CA VAL A 454 -17.80 -2.31 0.25
C VAL A 454 -18.28 -3.20 -0.91
N GLU A 455 -19.59 -3.34 -1.10
CA GLU A 455 -20.24 -4.22 -2.07
C GLU A 455 -19.76 -4.01 -3.51
N VAL A 456 -19.49 -2.76 -3.91
CA VAL A 456 -18.89 -2.44 -5.21
C VAL A 456 -17.43 -2.89 -5.26
N GLU A 457 -16.64 -2.52 -4.26
CA GLU A 457 -15.19 -2.69 -4.28
C GLU A 457 -14.75 -4.13 -4.06
N VAL A 458 -15.47 -4.89 -3.24
CA VAL A 458 -15.22 -6.33 -3.07
C VAL A 458 -15.59 -7.13 -4.32
N THR A 459 -16.60 -6.68 -5.07
CA THR A 459 -16.92 -7.25 -6.40
C THR A 459 -15.75 -7.04 -7.36
N ILE A 460 -15.21 -5.81 -7.42
CA ILE A 460 -14.05 -5.47 -8.26
C ILE A 460 -12.79 -6.24 -7.80
N LEU A 461 -12.57 -6.36 -6.49
CA LEU A 461 -11.46 -7.17 -5.94
C LEU A 461 -11.55 -8.61 -6.41
N SER A 462 -12.75 -9.20 -6.32
CA SER A 462 -12.98 -10.58 -6.76
C SER A 462 -12.79 -10.77 -8.27
N VAL A 463 -13.08 -9.75 -9.08
CA VAL A 463 -12.75 -9.74 -10.52
C VAL A 463 -11.23 -9.73 -10.73
N ALA A 464 -10.50 -8.84 -10.04
CA ALA A 464 -9.04 -8.77 -10.14
C ALA A 464 -8.38 -10.08 -9.72
N ASP A 465 -8.86 -10.68 -8.62
CA ASP A 465 -8.41 -11.97 -8.10
C ASP A 465 -8.64 -13.09 -9.12
N ARG A 466 -9.86 -13.18 -9.67
CA ARG A 466 -10.19 -14.17 -10.70
C ARG A 466 -9.29 -14.04 -11.93
N LEU A 467 -9.02 -12.82 -12.40
CA LEU A 467 -8.14 -12.54 -13.55
C LEU A 467 -6.66 -12.82 -13.26
N ALA A 468 -6.28 -13.02 -12.00
CA ALA A 468 -4.93 -13.43 -11.59
C ALA A 468 -4.73 -14.96 -11.60
N THR A 469 -5.78 -15.74 -11.85
CA THR A 469 -5.70 -17.20 -11.97
C THR A 469 -5.35 -17.66 -13.40
N ARG A 470 -4.66 -18.81 -13.56
CA ARG A 470 -4.35 -19.45 -14.85
C ARG A 470 -4.51 -20.97 -14.74
N GLY A 471 -4.97 -21.64 -15.81
CA GLY A 471 -5.08 -23.11 -15.86
C GLY A 471 -6.02 -23.64 -16.98
N ASP A 472 -6.14 -24.96 -17.09
CA ASP A 472 -7.06 -25.62 -18.03
C ASP A 472 -8.53 -25.29 -17.70
N ARG A 473 -9.32 -24.87 -18.71
CA ARG A 473 -10.70 -24.34 -18.55
C ARG A 473 -10.80 -23.05 -17.71
N ALA A 474 -9.69 -22.34 -17.49
CA ALA A 474 -9.72 -21.06 -16.78
C ALA A 474 -10.62 -20.03 -17.49
N ASP A 475 -10.63 -20.03 -18.83
CA ASP A 475 -11.37 -19.03 -19.61
C ASP A 475 -12.88 -19.08 -19.36
N ASP A 476 -13.48 -20.29 -19.35
CA ASP A 476 -14.92 -20.47 -19.07
C ASP A 476 -15.26 -20.06 -17.63
N ALA A 477 -14.40 -20.42 -16.67
CA ALA A 477 -14.59 -20.07 -15.26
C ALA A 477 -14.44 -18.55 -15.02
N ILE A 478 -13.49 -17.91 -15.71
CA ILE A 478 -13.30 -16.46 -15.70
C ILE A 478 -14.53 -15.79 -16.31
N ALA A 479 -14.99 -16.23 -17.48
CA ALA A 479 -16.16 -15.66 -18.15
C ALA A 479 -17.42 -15.74 -17.27
N ALA A 480 -17.71 -16.90 -16.69
CA ALA A 480 -18.85 -17.08 -15.79
C ALA A 480 -18.78 -16.19 -14.55
N HIS A 481 -17.58 -15.98 -14.00
CA HIS A 481 -17.34 -15.10 -12.86
C HIS A 481 -17.48 -13.62 -13.23
N LEU A 482 -17.00 -13.20 -14.40
CA LEU A 482 -17.15 -11.82 -14.89
C LEU A 482 -18.62 -11.49 -15.19
N GLU A 483 -19.37 -12.41 -15.78
CA GLU A 483 -20.81 -12.23 -15.97
C GLU A 483 -21.55 -12.04 -14.65
N LEU A 484 -21.26 -12.88 -13.65
CA LEU A 484 -21.83 -12.72 -12.32
C LEU A 484 -21.42 -11.40 -11.66
N ALA A 485 -20.15 -11.02 -11.81
CA ALA A 485 -19.63 -9.78 -11.28
C ALA A 485 -20.38 -8.57 -11.86
N ARG A 486 -20.68 -8.57 -13.16
CA ARG A 486 -21.47 -7.50 -13.80
C ARG A 486 -22.89 -7.45 -13.23
N GLU A 487 -23.56 -8.60 -13.09
CA GLU A 487 -24.90 -8.69 -12.49
C GLU A 487 -24.93 -8.08 -11.07
N LEU A 488 -24.01 -8.51 -10.19
CA LEU A 488 -23.95 -8.00 -8.82
C LEU A 488 -23.43 -6.57 -8.74
N LEU A 489 -22.53 -6.14 -9.63
CA LEU A 489 -22.06 -4.76 -9.67
C LEU A 489 -23.19 -3.80 -10.02
N GLY A 490 -24.07 -4.16 -10.97
CA GLY A 490 -25.26 -3.38 -11.28
C GLY A 490 -26.21 -3.27 -10.09
N ALA A 491 -26.41 -4.37 -9.35
CA ALA A 491 -27.21 -4.37 -8.12
C ALA A 491 -26.56 -3.55 -6.99
N ALA A 492 -25.24 -3.65 -6.83
CA ALA A 492 -24.44 -2.93 -5.84
C ALA A 492 -24.43 -1.42 -6.05
N LEU A 493 -24.33 -0.97 -7.30
CA LEU A 493 -24.40 0.44 -7.65
C LEU A 493 -25.77 1.03 -7.31
N ARG A 494 -26.87 0.34 -7.66
CA ARG A 494 -28.23 0.75 -7.27
C ARG A 494 -28.41 0.75 -5.76
N TRP A 495 -27.93 -0.29 -5.07
CA TRP A 495 -27.98 -0.38 -3.61
C TRP A 495 -27.29 0.80 -2.93
N ARG A 496 -26.15 1.24 -3.46
CA ARG A 496 -25.41 2.40 -2.92
C ARG A 496 -26.12 3.72 -3.14
N GLU A 497 -26.83 3.87 -4.26
CA GLU A 497 -27.59 5.07 -4.58
C GLU A 497 -28.91 5.15 -3.81
N GLU A 498 -29.65 4.04 -3.77
CA GLU A 498 -31.02 3.98 -3.25
C GLU A 498 -31.09 3.54 -1.77
N GLY A 499 -30.07 2.82 -1.30
CA GLY A 499 -30.05 2.15 0.00
C GLY A 499 -30.89 0.86 0.03
N PRO A 500 -30.99 0.21 1.20
CA PRO A 500 -31.94 -0.87 1.42
C PRO A 500 -33.38 -0.39 1.18
N PRO A 501 -34.31 -1.30 0.80
CA PRO A 501 -35.70 -0.95 0.62
C PRO A 501 -36.27 -0.32 1.90
N ARG A 502 -36.99 0.79 1.74
CA ARG A 502 -37.61 1.47 2.89
C ARG A 502 -38.60 0.51 3.57
N PRO A 503 -38.46 0.25 4.88
CA PRO A 503 -39.32 -0.71 5.56
C PRO A 503 -40.80 -0.35 5.42
N LEU A 504 -41.64 -1.33 5.09
CA LEU A 504 -43.10 -1.17 5.02
C LEU A 504 -43.76 -0.87 6.38
N LEU A 505 -43.04 -1.19 7.46
CA LEU A 505 -43.43 -1.05 8.86
C LEU A 505 -42.20 -0.69 9.68
N ARG A 506 -42.38 0.15 10.71
CA ARG A 506 -41.34 0.32 11.72
C ARG A 506 -41.34 -0.86 12.70
N GLY A 507 -40.20 -1.09 13.34
CA GLY A 507 -40.06 -2.17 14.34
C GLY A 507 -41.05 -2.05 15.52
N ASP A 508 -41.33 -0.83 15.99
CA ASP A 508 -42.30 -0.60 17.07
C ASP A 508 -43.76 -0.87 16.65
N GLU A 509 -44.07 -0.71 15.37
CA GLU A 509 -45.38 -1.04 14.80
C GLU A 509 -45.52 -2.56 14.65
N LEU A 510 -44.49 -3.22 14.11
CA LEU A 510 -44.46 -4.67 13.97
C LEU A 510 -44.56 -5.37 15.32
N ALA A 511 -43.82 -4.89 16.33
CA ALA A 511 -43.88 -5.41 17.69
C ALA A 511 -45.31 -5.36 18.27
N ARG A 512 -46.02 -4.24 18.08
CA ARG A 512 -47.41 -4.09 18.52
C ARG A 512 -48.37 -5.01 17.77
N GLU A 513 -48.24 -5.13 16.46
CA GLU A 513 -49.10 -5.99 15.62
C GLU A 513 -48.93 -7.49 15.90
N LEU A 514 -47.74 -7.90 16.35
CA LEU A 514 -47.40 -9.28 16.70
C LEU A 514 -47.54 -9.58 18.19
N GLY A 515 -47.72 -8.57 19.04
CA GLY A 515 -47.75 -8.73 20.50
C GLY A 515 -46.42 -9.25 21.07
N ILE A 516 -45.28 -8.88 20.47
CA ILE A 516 -43.95 -9.29 20.92
C ILE A 516 -43.19 -8.11 21.55
N VAL A 517 -42.32 -8.42 22.51
CA VAL A 517 -41.43 -7.42 23.12
C VAL A 517 -40.27 -7.13 22.17
N PRO A 518 -39.83 -5.87 22.01
CA PRO A 518 -38.63 -5.54 21.25
C PRO A 518 -37.40 -6.32 21.74
N GLY A 519 -36.64 -6.89 20.80
CA GLY A 519 -35.47 -7.72 21.10
C GLY A 519 -34.89 -8.38 19.84
N ALA A 520 -33.99 -9.36 20.01
CA ALA A 520 -33.30 -10.04 18.90
C ALA A 520 -34.28 -10.64 17.86
N ALA A 521 -35.33 -11.31 18.34
CA ALA A 521 -36.36 -11.90 17.46
C ALA A 521 -37.09 -10.86 16.58
N LEU A 522 -37.32 -9.64 17.10
CA LEU A 522 -37.88 -8.56 16.29
C LEU A 522 -36.87 -8.10 15.23
N GLY A 523 -35.59 -8.01 15.59
CA GLY A 523 -34.52 -7.68 14.62
C GLY A 523 -34.42 -8.70 13.49
N GLU A 524 -34.48 -10.00 13.82
CA GLU A 524 -34.50 -11.09 12.84
C GLU A 524 -35.71 -11.00 11.89
N LEU A 525 -36.91 -10.72 12.45
CA LEU A 525 -38.11 -10.51 11.64
C LEU A 525 -37.98 -9.28 10.73
N MET A 526 -37.41 -8.18 11.22
CA MET A 526 -37.17 -6.98 10.41
C MET A 526 -36.20 -7.27 9.26
N ALA A 527 -35.13 -8.04 9.51
CA ALA A 527 -34.19 -8.44 8.47
C ALA A 527 -34.83 -9.39 7.44
N GLU A 528 -35.64 -10.35 7.88
CA GLU A 528 -36.41 -11.24 7.01
C GLU A 528 -37.40 -10.45 6.13
N LEU A 529 -38.11 -9.47 6.70
CA LEU A 529 -39.04 -8.63 5.94
C LEU A 529 -38.31 -7.76 4.93
N GLU A 530 -37.15 -7.22 5.27
CA GLU A 530 -36.32 -6.47 4.32
C GLU A 530 -35.90 -7.35 3.13
N ALA A 531 -35.46 -8.59 3.38
CA ALA A 531 -35.09 -9.54 2.34
C ALA A 531 -36.29 -9.94 1.47
N ALA A 532 -37.45 -10.23 2.09
CA ALA A 532 -38.69 -10.56 1.38
C ALA A 532 -39.22 -9.38 0.54
N GLN A 533 -39.08 -8.16 1.07
CA GLN A 533 -39.45 -6.93 0.36
C GLN A 533 -38.52 -6.70 -0.84
N PHE A 534 -37.20 -6.86 -0.67
CA PHE A 534 -36.25 -6.78 -1.78
C PHE A 534 -36.56 -7.83 -2.86
N ALA A 535 -36.90 -9.05 -2.46
CA ALA A 535 -37.28 -10.12 -3.37
C ALA A 535 -38.65 -9.92 -4.06
N GLY A 536 -39.41 -8.89 -3.66
CA GLY A 536 -40.73 -8.59 -4.20
C GLY A 536 -41.84 -9.54 -3.75
N GLU A 537 -41.57 -10.35 -2.72
CA GLU A 537 -42.49 -11.30 -2.09
C GLU A 537 -43.48 -10.58 -1.17
N VAL A 538 -43.05 -9.47 -0.55
CA VAL A 538 -43.86 -8.62 0.31
C VAL A 538 -43.82 -7.18 -0.23
N ARG A 539 -44.99 -6.61 -0.50
CA ARG A 539 -45.12 -5.28 -1.13
C ARG A 539 -45.98 -4.31 -0.31
N THR A 540 -46.79 -4.84 0.60
CA THR A 540 -47.72 -4.04 1.41
C THR A 540 -47.52 -4.26 2.91
N ARG A 541 -47.97 -3.28 3.70
CA ARG A 541 -48.01 -3.37 5.17
C ARG A 541 -48.74 -4.63 5.64
N ALA A 542 -49.86 -4.98 5.02
CA ALA A 542 -50.67 -6.14 5.41
C ALA A 542 -49.93 -7.47 5.16
N GLU A 543 -49.30 -7.60 4.00
CA GLU A 543 -48.46 -8.76 3.65
C GLU A 543 -47.28 -8.90 4.63
N ALA A 544 -46.65 -7.79 5.00
CA ALA A 544 -45.53 -7.81 5.94
C ALA A 544 -45.94 -8.35 7.33
N VAL A 545 -47.09 -7.93 7.85
CA VAL A 545 -47.61 -8.47 9.12
C VAL A 545 -47.93 -9.96 9.00
N ALA A 546 -48.57 -10.39 7.89
CA ALA A 546 -48.91 -11.78 7.66
C ALA A 546 -47.65 -12.67 7.60
N HIS A 547 -46.67 -12.27 6.79
CA HIS A 547 -45.39 -12.97 6.65
C HIS A 547 -44.66 -13.10 8.00
N ALA A 548 -44.61 -12.02 8.77
CA ALA A 548 -43.97 -12.04 10.08
C ALA A 548 -44.68 -12.97 11.08
N ARG A 549 -46.02 -13.06 11.04
CA ARG A 549 -46.79 -14.02 11.87
C ARG A 549 -46.46 -15.46 11.50
N GLU A 550 -46.37 -15.76 10.21
CA GLU A 550 -46.02 -17.10 9.73
C GLU A 550 -44.61 -17.51 10.16
N ARG A 551 -43.62 -16.63 10.02
CA ARG A 551 -42.24 -16.87 10.46
C ARG A 551 -42.14 -17.06 11.96
N LEU A 552 -42.85 -16.25 12.73
CA LEU A 552 -42.91 -16.38 14.19
C LEU A 552 -43.56 -17.71 14.63
N ALA A 553 -44.55 -18.19 13.91
CA ALA A 553 -45.18 -19.49 14.17
C ALA A 553 -44.27 -20.67 13.78
N ALA A 554 -43.46 -20.51 12.73
CA ALA A 554 -42.51 -21.53 12.28
C ALA A 554 -41.31 -21.68 13.23
N GLY A 555 -40.79 -20.59 13.81
CA GLY A 555 -39.66 -20.62 14.76
C GLY A 555 -39.99 -21.08 16.18
N ARG A 556 -41.25 -21.38 16.49
CA ARG A 556 -41.71 -21.95 17.77
C ARG A 556 -41.86 -23.47 17.75
N ARG A 557 -41.65 -24.10 16.59
CA ARG A 557 -41.58 -25.55 16.41
C ARG A 557 -40.13 -25.97 16.35
#